data_AF-A0A6I5YPB9-F1
#
_entry.id   AF-A0A6I5YPB9-F1
#
_cell.length_a   1.000
_cell.length_b   1.000
_cell.length_c   1.000
_cell.angle_alpha   90.00
_cell.angle_beta   90.00
_cell.angle_gamma   90.00
#
_symmetry.space_group_name_H-M   'P 1'
#
loop_
_entity.id
_entity.type
_entity.pdbx_description
1 polymer ?
#
loop_
_entity_poly.entity_id
_entity_poly.type
_entity_poly.pdbx_seq_one_letter_code
_entity_poly.pdbx_strand_id
1 'polypeptide(L)'
;MVMPRNCWLLLPVLLGACSDEAPEGQVVARVNGVDVTRRELMTELRAQGDIAATDLKAVQGATVQRLIDRKLLVAAAREALVDRSPDYQAERRRMEEMLLASQLSGRLAGRIAEPDAAAIDHYIVTNPHMFAQRQNLLIERLDFDPRAIEVVPQLGKLPSLDTMAAVLSRAGIAFHRQEMTLDTRMVSSARAQQLSQWLVGRPVMIGGGVQTLVARRILPGNAGEQRRAARDALLRQAQAEALAALARRLRRGAMISYQPGFMPAEMR
;
A
#
# COMPACT_ATOMS: atom_id res chain seq x y z
N MET A 1 36.23 -65.20 43.20
CA MET A 1 37.66 -65.09 42.84
C MET A 1 37.80 -63.92 41.87
N VAL A 2 38.60 -62.92 42.26
CA VAL A 2 39.28 -61.91 41.42
C VAL A 2 38.43 -60.77 40.78
N MET A 3 38.27 -59.66 41.52
CA MET A 3 38.62 -58.31 41.02
C MET A 3 40.14 -58.26 40.72
N PRO A 4 40.76 -57.36 39.91
CA PRO A 4 40.40 -55.94 39.71
C PRO A 4 40.74 -55.33 38.31
N ARG A 5 40.41 -54.04 38.08
CA ARG A 5 41.38 -52.93 37.85
C ARG A 5 40.70 -51.72 37.22
N ASN A 6 40.67 -50.65 38.03
CA ASN A 6 40.49 -49.27 37.61
C ASN A 6 41.45 -48.91 36.47
N CYS A 7 40.94 -48.24 35.44
CA CYS A 7 41.72 -47.29 34.67
C CYS A 7 40.89 -46.03 34.50
N TRP A 8 41.23 -45.01 35.29
CA TRP A 8 40.77 -43.65 35.12
C TRP A 8 41.20 -43.15 33.73
N LEU A 9 40.25 -42.92 32.83
CA LEU A 9 40.47 -42.15 31.62
C LEU A 9 39.99 -40.73 31.89
N LEU A 10 40.96 -39.88 32.24
CA LEU A 10 40.84 -38.42 32.22
C LEU A 10 40.56 -38.00 30.77
N LEU A 11 39.32 -37.57 30.51
CA LEU A 11 38.90 -36.97 29.24
C LEU A 11 39.37 -35.51 29.23
N PRO A 12 40.27 -35.09 28.32
CA PRO A 12 40.65 -33.68 28.24
C PRO A 12 39.49 -32.90 27.62
N VAL A 13 39.03 -31.89 28.35
CA VAL A 13 38.13 -30.86 27.85
C VAL A 13 38.87 -30.06 26.78
N LEU A 14 38.54 -30.30 25.51
CA LEU A 14 38.91 -29.42 24.42
C LEU A 14 38.08 -28.13 24.57
N LEU A 15 38.70 -27.10 25.15
CA LEU A 15 38.25 -25.72 25.01
C LEU A 15 38.29 -25.37 23.52
N GLY A 16 37.17 -25.53 22.84
CA GLY A 16 36.93 -24.91 21.54
C GLY A 16 36.99 -23.39 21.73
N ALA A 17 38.04 -22.77 21.22
CA ALA A 17 38.15 -21.33 21.12
C ALA A 17 36.96 -20.80 20.30
N CYS A 18 36.17 -19.92 20.89
CA CYS A 18 35.28 -19.03 20.15
C CYS A 18 36.15 -18.15 19.24
N SER A 19 36.21 -18.48 17.95
CA SER A 19 36.64 -17.53 16.93
C SER A 19 35.42 -16.68 16.55
N ASP A 20 35.32 -15.47 17.12
CA ASP A 20 34.34 -14.43 16.76
C ASP A 20 34.69 -13.71 15.43
N GLU A 21 35.71 -14.18 14.70
CA GLU A 21 36.10 -13.59 13.42
C GLU A 21 35.33 -14.22 12.26
N ALA A 22 34.37 -13.46 11.74
CA ALA A 22 33.74 -13.74 10.46
C ALA A 22 34.80 -13.77 9.33
N PRO A 23 34.65 -14.64 8.31
CA PRO A 23 35.64 -14.79 7.24
C PRO A 23 36.01 -13.46 6.57
N GLU A 24 37.32 -13.22 6.39
CA GLU A 24 37.84 -12.04 5.71
C GLU A 24 37.18 -11.85 4.32
N GLY A 25 36.69 -10.64 4.04
CA GLY A 25 36.02 -10.29 2.77
C GLY A 25 34.49 -10.14 2.85
N GLN A 26 33.86 -10.62 3.92
CA GLN A 26 32.40 -10.50 4.13
C GLN A 26 31.99 -9.28 4.97
N VAL A 27 32.92 -8.75 5.77
CA VAL A 27 32.73 -7.56 6.63
C VAL A 27 33.24 -6.31 5.91
N VAL A 28 32.45 -5.24 5.91
CA VAL A 28 32.80 -3.94 5.30
C VAL A 28 33.10 -2.84 6.33
N ALA A 29 32.63 -3.01 7.57
CA ALA A 29 32.96 -2.17 8.73
C ALA A 29 32.61 -2.92 10.02
N ARG A 30 33.20 -2.53 11.16
CA ARG A 30 32.87 -3.08 12.50
C ARG A 30 32.59 -1.93 13.46
N VAL A 31 31.52 -2.06 14.25
CA VAL A 31 31.03 -1.01 15.16
C VAL A 31 30.72 -1.65 16.50
N ASN A 32 31.50 -1.35 17.54
CA ASN A 32 31.36 -1.93 18.88
C ASN A 32 31.25 -3.48 18.87
N GLY A 33 32.08 -4.14 18.05
CA GLY A 33 32.05 -5.60 17.89
C GLY A 33 30.93 -6.14 16.99
N VAL A 34 30.06 -5.29 16.44
CA VAL A 34 29.01 -5.68 15.49
C VAL A 34 29.48 -5.43 14.06
N ASP A 35 29.47 -6.48 13.24
CA ASP A 35 29.85 -6.40 11.84
C ASP A 35 28.76 -5.72 10.99
N VAL A 36 29.19 -4.83 10.10
CA VAL A 36 28.45 -4.40 8.91
C VAL A 36 28.91 -5.31 7.77
N THR A 37 27.98 -6.06 7.17
CA THR A 37 28.36 -7.06 6.16
C THR A 37 28.15 -6.56 4.73
N ARG A 38 28.86 -7.14 3.76
CA ARG A 38 28.64 -6.92 2.33
C ARG A 38 27.19 -7.23 1.93
N ARG A 39 26.55 -8.23 2.56
CA ARG A 39 25.16 -8.60 2.30
C ARG A 39 24.19 -7.50 2.72
N GLU A 40 24.40 -6.90 3.90
CA GLU A 40 23.61 -5.75 4.35
C GLU A 40 23.78 -4.58 3.39
N LEU A 41 25.02 -4.22 3.04
CA LEU A 41 25.30 -3.16 2.07
C LEU A 41 24.58 -3.39 0.74
N MET A 42 24.69 -4.59 0.17
CA MET A 42 24.01 -4.90 -1.10
C MET A 42 22.48 -4.92 -0.98
N THR A 43 21.94 -5.22 0.20
CA THR A 43 20.49 -5.20 0.43
C THR A 43 19.98 -3.76 0.47
N GLU A 44 20.69 -2.86 1.15
CA GLU A 44 20.38 -1.43 1.19
C GLU A 44 20.53 -0.77 -0.19
N LEU A 45 21.58 -1.11 -0.95
CA LEU A 45 21.78 -0.56 -2.29
C LEU A 45 20.67 -0.98 -3.26
N ARG A 46 20.24 -2.26 -3.21
CA ARG A 46 19.11 -2.71 -4.04
C ARG A 46 17.80 -2.01 -3.69
N ALA A 47 17.61 -1.65 -2.42
CA ALA A 47 16.43 -0.91 -1.98
C ALA A 47 16.40 0.54 -2.51
N GLN A 48 17.54 1.09 -2.94
CA GLN A 48 17.63 2.44 -3.50
C GLN A 48 17.33 2.51 -5.01
N GLY A 49 17.21 1.37 -5.70
CA GLY A 49 16.98 1.30 -7.14
C GLY A 49 18.26 1.42 -7.97
N ASP A 50 18.11 1.90 -9.21
CA ASP A 50 19.23 1.98 -10.16
C ASP A 50 20.18 3.13 -9.80
N ILE A 51 21.45 2.79 -9.60
CA ILE A 51 22.53 3.74 -9.27
C ILE A 51 23.47 3.82 -10.47
N ALA A 52 23.75 5.04 -10.96
CA ALA A 52 24.71 5.24 -12.03
C ALA A 52 26.11 4.75 -11.61
N ALA A 53 26.83 4.11 -12.55
CA ALA A 53 28.14 3.53 -12.27
C ALA A 53 29.16 4.57 -11.77
N THR A 54 29.04 5.83 -12.21
CA THR A 54 29.88 6.96 -11.79
C THR A 54 29.71 7.32 -10.32
N ASP A 55 28.52 7.07 -9.75
CA ASP A 55 28.17 7.45 -8.38
C ASP A 55 28.32 6.28 -7.40
N LEU A 56 28.48 5.06 -7.92
CA LEU A 56 28.41 3.82 -7.14
C LEU A 56 29.36 3.82 -5.93
N LYS A 57 30.60 4.29 -6.10
CA LYS A 57 31.58 4.31 -5.00
C LYS A 57 31.20 5.29 -3.89
N ALA A 58 30.69 6.47 -4.27
CA ALA A 58 30.23 7.48 -3.30
C ALA A 58 28.96 7.00 -2.57
N VAL A 59 28.00 6.43 -3.31
CA VAL A 59 26.75 5.88 -2.76
C VAL A 59 27.01 4.68 -1.85
N GLN A 60 27.97 3.82 -2.18
CA GLN A 60 28.43 2.73 -1.32
C GLN A 60 28.99 3.27 0.00
N GLY A 61 29.93 4.23 -0.06
CA GLY A 61 30.52 4.84 1.13
C GLY A 61 29.45 5.46 2.04
N ALA A 62 28.54 6.25 1.47
CA ALA A 62 27.44 6.86 2.22
C ALA A 62 26.48 5.81 2.82
N THR A 63 26.23 4.70 2.11
CA THR A 63 25.38 3.61 2.60
C THR A 63 26.03 2.86 3.75
N VAL A 64 27.34 2.63 3.71
CA VAL A 64 28.08 2.06 4.85
C VAL A 64 28.00 2.98 6.06
N GLN A 65 28.17 4.30 5.91
CA GLN A 65 28.04 5.26 7.03
C GLN A 65 26.62 5.22 7.64
N ARG A 66 25.56 5.24 6.83
CA ARG A 66 24.19 5.09 7.34
C ARG A 66 23.96 3.75 8.08
N LEU A 67 24.58 2.66 7.63
CA LEU A 67 24.52 1.37 8.31
C LEU A 67 25.24 1.40 9.66
N ILE A 68 26.38 2.09 9.75
CA ILE A 68 27.12 2.33 10.99
C ILE A 68 26.25 3.12 11.97
N ASP A 69 25.72 4.27 11.53
CA ASP A 69 24.86 5.13 12.35
C ASP A 69 23.63 4.37 12.87
N ARG A 70 22.97 3.59 12.00
CA ARG A 70 21.84 2.74 12.40
C ARG A 70 22.22 1.74 13.48
N LYS A 71 23.40 1.09 13.38
CA LYS A 71 23.86 0.13 14.40
C LYS A 71 24.16 0.83 15.73
N LEU A 72 24.78 2.01 15.71
CA LEU A 72 25.02 2.83 16.91
C LEU A 72 23.70 3.22 17.59
N LEU A 73 22.72 3.71 16.83
CA LEU A 73 21.41 4.06 17.37
C LEU A 73 20.64 2.84 17.92
N VAL A 74 20.75 1.69 17.26
CA VAL A 74 20.16 0.44 17.77
C VAL A 74 20.83 -0.01 19.07
N ALA A 75 22.15 0.15 19.21
CA ALA A 75 22.84 -0.14 20.46
C ALA A 75 22.37 0.78 21.59
N ALA A 76 22.31 2.09 21.34
CA ALA A 76 21.79 3.07 22.31
C ALA A 76 20.32 2.78 22.70
N ALA A 77 19.47 2.39 21.74
CA ALA A 77 18.09 1.99 22.02
C ALA A 77 17.98 0.75 22.92
N ARG A 78 18.90 -0.22 22.77
CA ARG A 78 18.97 -1.41 23.65
C ARG A 78 19.45 -1.05 25.04
N GLU A 79 20.44 -0.17 25.16
CA GLU A 79 20.90 0.35 26.46
C GLU A 79 19.78 1.10 27.18
N ALA A 80 18.98 1.88 26.43
CA ALA A 80 17.79 2.56 26.92
C ALA A 80 16.57 1.64 27.13
N LEU A 81 16.72 0.32 26.91
CA LEU A 81 15.68 -0.70 27.06
C LEU A 81 14.42 -0.43 26.22
N VAL A 82 14.53 0.32 25.13
CA VAL A 82 13.42 0.64 24.22
C VAL A 82 12.83 -0.66 23.65
N ASP A 83 13.69 -1.63 23.35
CA ASP A 83 13.33 -2.94 22.83
C ASP A 83 12.56 -3.82 23.83
N ARG A 84 12.54 -3.45 25.12
CA ARG A 84 11.75 -4.13 26.17
C ARG A 84 10.41 -3.44 26.47
N SER A 85 10.17 -2.26 25.89
CA SER A 85 8.91 -1.54 26.11
C SER A 85 7.70 -2.30 25.52
N PRO A 86 6.51 -2.22 26.14
CA PRO A 86 5.29 -2.81 25.58
C PRO A 86 4.97 -2.31 24.17
N ASP A 87 5.19 -1.02 23.92
CA ASP A 87 4.89 -0.37 22.64
C ASP A 87 5.79 -0.92 21.52
N TYR A 88 7.09 -1.02 21.76
CA TYR A 88 8.01 -1.62 20.79
C TYR A 88 7.62 -3.07 20.49
N GLN A 89 7.27 -3.85 21.51
CA GLN A 89 6.90 -5.25 21.34
C GLN A 89 5.60 -5.42 20.55
N ALA A 90 4.62 -4.54 20.78
CA ALA A 90 3.38 -4.51 20.00
C ALA A 90 3.64 -4.15 18.54
N GLU A 91 4.40 -3.08 18.27
CA GLU A 91 4.68 -2.66 16.90
C GLU A 91 5.56 -3.68 16.16
N ARG A 92 6.51 -4.31 16.84
CA ARG A 92 7.34 -5.39 16.26
C ARG A 92 6.47 -6.55 15.77
N ARG A 93 5.51 -7.01 16.58
CA ARG A 93 4.56 -8.07 16.18
C ARG A 93 3.72 -7.64 14.98
N ARG A 94 3.19 -6.43 15.01
CA ARG A 94 2.41 -5.87 13.89
C ARG A 94 3.22 -5.83 12.59
N MET A 95 4.47 -5.36 12.66
CA MET A 95 5.37 -5.31 11.50
C MET A 95 5.72 -6.70 10.95
N GLU A 96 5.94 -7.67 11.83
CA GLU A 96 6.19 -9.06 11.44
C GLU A 96 4.98 -9.68 10.73
N GLU A 97 3.77 -9.50 11.28
CA GLU A 97 2.52 -9.97 10.67
C GLU A 97 2.30 -9.35 9.28
N MET A 98 2.51 -8.03 9.15
CA MET A 98 2.39 -7.32 7.87
C MET A 98 3.43 -7.80 6.86
N LEU A 99 4.68 -8.03 7.29
CA LEU A 99 5.73 -8.56 6.44
C LEU A 99 5.36 -9.95 5.92
N LEU A 100 4.97 -10.88 6.81
CA LEU A 100 4.58 -12.24 6.43
C LEU A 100 3.38 -12.23 5.47
N ALA A 101 2.37 -11.41 5.74
CA ALA A 101 1.21 -11.26 4.86
C ALA A 101 1.61 -10.72 3.47
N SER A 102 2.48 -9.71 3.42
CA SER A 102 2.97 -9.15 2.14
C SER A 102 3.81 -10.16 1.34
N GLN A 103 4.66 -10.95 2.01
CA GLN A 103 5.46 -12.00 1.37
C GLN A 103 4.57 -13.12 0.81
N LEU A 104 3.54 -13.53 1.54
CA LEU A 104 2.57 -14.49 1.04
C LEU A 104 1.80 -13.95 -0.18
N SER A 105 1.40 -12.68 -0.12
CA SER A 105 0.75 -11.99 -1.24
C SER A 105 1.64 -11.96 -2.49
N GLY A 106 2.92 -11.59 -2.35
CA GLY A 106 3.89 -11.61 -3.44
C GLY A 106 4.11 -13.01 -4.03
N ARG A 107 4.18 -14.05 -3.18
CA ARG A 107 4.28 -15.45 -3.65
C ARG A 107 3.04 -15.90 -4.42
N LEU A 108 1.86 -15.43 -4.02
CA LEU A 108 0.61 -15.73 -4.72
C LEU A 108 0.57 -15.01 -6.07
N ALA A 109 0.97 -13.74 -6.09
CA ALA A 109 1.07 -12.94 -7.31
C ALA A 109 1.97 -13.60 -8.36
N GLY A 110 3.13 -14.15 -7.95
CA GLY A 110 4.05 -14.86 -8.85
C GLY A 110 3.53 -16.19 -9.41
N ARG A 111 2.35 -16.67 -8.98
CA ARG A 111 1.71 -17.89 -9.51
C ARG A 111 0.54 -17.59 -10.45
N ILE A 112 0.18 -16.32 -10.61
CA ILE A 112 -0.92 -15.91 -11.48
C ILE A 112 -0.44 -15.98 -12.92
N ALA A 113 -1.22 -16.67 -13.76
CA ALA A 113 -0.93 -16.77 -15.17
C ALA A 113 -1.10 -15.40 -15.84
N GLU A 114 -0.23 -15.13 -16.82
CA GLU A 114 -0.35 -13.95 -17.66
C GLU A 114 -1.67 -13.98 -18.46
N PRO A 115 -2.42 -12.87 -18.51
CA PRO A 115 -3.60 -12.76 -19.36
C PRO A 115 -3.24 -12.94 -20.83
N ASP A 116 -3.98 -13.77 -21.54
CA ASP A 116 -3.81 -13.93 -22.99
C ASP A 116 -4.33 -12.71 -23.77
N ALA A 117 -4.06 -12.69 -25.08
CA ALA A 117 -4.46 -11.60 -25.94
C ALA A 117 -5.99 -11.39 -25.96
N ALA A 118 -6.75 -12.47 -25.97
CA ALA A 118 -8.22 -12.42 -26.02
C ALA A 118 -8.82 -11.81 -24.75
N ALA A 119 -8.29 -12.16 -23.58
CA ALA A 119 -8.68 -11.58 -22.30
C ALA A 119 -8.38 -10.08 -22.24
N ILE A 120 -7.21 -9.66 -22.74
CA ILE A 120 -6.84 -8.24 -22.83
C ILE A 120 -7.81 -7.49 -23.74
N ASP A 121 -8.10 -8.02 -24.93
CA ASP A 121 -9.01 -7.38 -25.89
C ASP A 121 -10.43 -7.29 -25.35
N HIS A 122 -10.91 -8.36 -24.72
CA HIS A 122 -12.20 -8.37 -24.05
C HIS A 122 -12.28 -7.32 -22.93
N TYR A 123 -11.23 -7.20 -22.12
CA TYR A 123 -11.16 -6.21 -21.05
C TYR A 123 -11.20 -4.77 -21.59
N ILE A 124 -10.53 -4.50 -22.70
CA ILE A 124 -10.55 -3.18 -23.35
C ILE A 124 -11.96 -2.84 -23.84
N VAL A 125 -12.61 -3.77 -24.54
CA VAL A 125 -13.94 -3.55 -25.13
C VAL A 125 -15.02 -3.39 -24.05
N THR A 126 -14.93 -4.17 -22.96
CA THR A 126 -15.92 -4.13 -21.87
C THR A 126 -15.74 -2.97 -20.91
N ASN A 127 -14.58 -2.28 -20.94
CA ASN A 127 -14.30 -1.13 -20.08
C ASN A 127 -13.98 0.14 -20.90
N PRO A 128 -14.89 0.61 -21.78
CA PRO A 128 -14.60 1.70 -22.71
C PRO A 128 -14.23 3.00 -21.98
N HIS A 129 -14.83 3.26 -20.80
CA HIS A 129 -14.53 4.40 -19.93
C HIS A 129 -13.07 4.45 -19.42
N MET A 130 -12.34 3.33 -19.45
CA MET A 130 -10.92 3.27 -19.11
C MET A 130 -10.01 3.48 -20.34
N PHE A 131 -10.56 3.28 -21.55
CA PHE A 131 -9.80 3.21 -22.80
C PHE A 131 -10.38 4.15 -23.88
N ALA A 132 -11.20 3.64 -24.81
CA ALA A 132 -11.69 4.38 -25.97
C ALA A 132 -12.53 5.62 -25.62
N GLN A 133 -13.21 5.60 -24.47
CA GLN A 133 -14.04 6.68 -23.94
C GLN A 133 -13.44 7.29 -22.68
N ARG A 134 -12.13 7.12 -22.45
CA ARG A 134 -11.45 7.70 -21.29
C ARG A 134 -11.47 9.22 -21.35
N GLN A 135 -11.82 9.84 -20.23
CA GLN A 135 -11.92 11.29 -20.08
C GLN A 135 -11.27 11.75 -18.78
N ASN A 136 -10.69 12.95 -18.80
CA ASN A 136 -10.48 13.72 -17.59
C ASN A 136 -11.61 14.74 -17.47
N LEU A 137 -12.27 14.73 -16.31
CA LEU A 137 -13.37 15.62 -15.96
C LEU A 137 -12.87 16.65 -14.96
N LEU A 138 -13.11 17.93 -15.22
CA LEU A 138 -12.95 18.98 -14.22
C LEU A 138 -14.28 19.15 -13.52
N ILE A 139 -14.32 18.89 -12.22
CA ILE A 139 -15.53 18.94 -11.40
C ILE A 139 -15.31 19.98 -10.32
N GLU A 140 -16.24 20.92 -10.21
CA GLU A 140 -16.34 21.76 -9.04
C GLU A 140 -17.37 21.18 -8.08
N ARG A 141 -17.12 21.35 -6.79
CA ARG A 141 -17.99 20.91 -5.71
C ARG A 141 -18.19 22.03 -4.71
N LEU A 142 -19.40 22.09 -4.17
CA LEU A 142 -19.76 22.85 -2.99
C LEU A 142 -20.26 21.88 -1.92
N ASP A 143 -19.51 21.75 -0.84
CA ASP A 143 -19.86 20.90 0.31
C ASP A 143 -20.46 21.75 1.42
N PHE A 144 -21.50 21.24 2.07
CA PHE A 144 -22.18 21.89 3.18
C PHE A 144 -22.79 20.82 4.10
N ASP A 145 -23.35 21.22 5.24
CA ASP A 145 -24.10 20.29 6.08
C ASP A 145 -25.37 19.81 5.32
N PRO A 146 -25.62 18.49 5.17
CA PRO A 146 -26.80 17.98 4.49
C PRO A 146 -28.13 18.57 4.97
N ARG A 147 -28.22 18.97 6.25
CA ARG A 147 -29.41 19.64 6.83
C ARG A 147 -29.73 20.97 6.16
N ALA A 148 -28.78 21.58 5.46
CA ALA A 148 -28.99 22.79 4.66
C ALA A 148 -30.09 22.62 3.61
N ILE A 149 -30.31 21.40 3.11
CA ILE A 149 -31.36 21.11 2.12
C ILE A 149 -32.76 21.31 2.72
N GLU A 150 -32.93 21.02 4.02
CA GLU A 150 -34.20 21.25 4.73
C GLU A 150 -34.46 22.75 4.93
N VAL A 151 -33.38 23.52 5.16
CA VAL A 151 -33.44 24.99 5.36
C VAL A 151 -33.63 25.73 4.04
N VAL A 152 -33.07 25.21 2.94
CA VAL A 152 -33.14 25.81 1.60
C VAL A 152 -33.63 24.75 0.60
N PRO A 153 -34.95 24.42 0.57
CA PRO A 153 -35.47 23.35 -0.28
C PRO A 153 -35.26 23.58 -1.79
N GLN A 154 -35.14 24.84 -2.21
CA GLN A 154 -34.85 25.22 -3.59
C GLN A 154 -33.39 25.05 -4.00
N LEU A 155 -32.47 24.69 -3.07
CA LEU A 155 -31.04 24.64 -3.34
C LEU A 155 -30.71 23.77 -4.56
N GLY A 156 -31.31 22.57 -4.66
CA GLY A 156 -31.11 21.66 -5.80
C GLY A 156 -31.75 22.10 -7.13
N LYS A 157 -32.52 23.18 -7.14
CA LYS A 157 -33.15 23.75 -8.35
C LYS A 157 -32.38 24.94 -8.91
N LEU A 158 -31.35 25.41 -8.20
CA LEU A 158 -30.57 26.57 -8.62
C LEU A 158 -29.67 26.22 -9.83
N PRO A 159 -29.44 27.18 -10.74
CA PRO A 159 -28.82 26.90 -12.03
C PRO A 159 -27.29 26.76 -11.97
N SER A 160 -26.62 27.27 -10.94
CA SER A 160 -25.15 27.21 -10.84
C SER A 160 -24.65 27.15 -9.39
N LEU A 161 -23.40 26.71 -9.21
CA LEU A 161 -22.76 26.70 -7.90
C LEU A 161 -22.63 28.10 -7.30
N ASP A 162 -22.41 29.13 -8.12
CA ASP A 162 -22.33 30.53 -7.64
C ASP A 162 -23.66 30.98 -7.03
N THR A 163 -24.78 30.68 -7.70
CA THR A 163 -26.11 31.00 -7.18
C THR A 163 -26.42 30.24 -5.89
N MET A 164 -25.99 28.98 -5.79
CA MET A 164 -26.14 28.17 -4.57
C MET A 164 -25.30 28.73 -3.42
N ALA A 165 -24.02 29.05 -3.67
CA ALA A 165 -23.14 29.65 -2.69
C ALA A 165 -23.71 30.97 -2.14
N ALA A 166 -24.22 31.84 -3.02
CA ALA A 166 -24.86 33.09 -2.61
C ALA A 166 -26.09 32.86 -1.72
N VAL A 167 -26.92 31.85 -2.02
CA VAL A 167 -28.09 31.51 -1.20
C VAL A 167 -27.69 30.92 0.15
N LEU A 168 -26.70 30.03 0.19
CA LEU A 168 -26.18 29.46 1.42
C LEU A 168 -25.56 30.54 2.32
N SER A 169 -24.77 31.46 1.76
CA SER A 169 -24.23 32.61 2.50
C SER A 169 -25.33 33.47 3.13
N ARG A 170 -26.40 33.78 2.38
CA ARG A 170 -27.54 34.56 2.89
C ARG A 170 -28.30 33.84 4.00
N ALA A 171 -28.34 32.50 3.95
CA ALA A 171 -28.94 31.67 4.97
C ALA A 171 -28.01 31.44 6.19
N GLY A 172 -26.79 32.00 6.20
CA GLY A 172 -25.81 31.81 7.27
C GLY A 172 -25.24 30.38 7.32
N ILE A 173 -25.35 29.63 6.22
CA ILE A 173 -24.90 28.25 6.14
C ILE A 173 -23.46 28.23 5.61
N ALA A 174 -22.55 27.67 6.41
CA ALA A 174 -21.16 27.48 6.00
C ALA A 174 -21.05 26.45 4.88
N PHE A 175 -20.16 26.69 3.93
CA PHE A 175 -19.86 25.78 2.84
C PHE A 175 -18.39 25.85 2.46
N HIS A 176 -17.92 24.81 1.77
CA HIS A 176 -16.58 24.74 1.20
C HIS A 176 -16.67 24.50 -0.31
N ARG A 177 -16.03 25.37 -1.10
CA ARG A 177 -15.91 25.19 -2.55
C ARG A 177 -14.55 24.59 -2.89
N GLN A 178 -14.55 23.56 -3.72
CA GLN A 178 -13.34 22.89 -4.17
C GLN A 178 -13.46 22.47 -5.64
N GLU A 179 -12.31 22.36 -6.31
CA GLU A 179 -12.19 21.83 -7.66
C GLU A 179 -11.42 20.51 -7.63
N MET A 180 -11.81 19.55 -8.46
CA MET A 180 -11.13 18.27 -8.61
C MET A 180 -11.06 17.83 -10.07
N THR A 181 -9.96 17.19 -10.43
CA THR A 181 -9.85 16.46 -11.70
C THR A 181 -10.11 14.98 -11.48
N LEU A 182 -10.99 14.39 -12.27
CA LEU A 182 -11.36 12.98 -12.22
C LEU A 182 -11.07 12.30 -13.56
N ASP A 183 -10.16 11.32 -13.55
CA ASP A 183 -9.94 10.41 -14.68
C ASP A 183 -10.98 9.29 -14.63
N THR A 184 -11.76 9.11 -15.70
CA THR A 184 -12.81 8.08 -15.75
C THR A 184 -12.28 6.66 -15.59
N ARG A 185 -10.98 6.43 -15.82
CA ARG A 185 -10.34 5.14 -15.58
C ARG A 185 -10.29 4.74 -14.09
N MET A 186 -10.45 5.70 -13.18
CA MET A 186 -10.36 5.49 -11.73
C MET A 186 -11.71 5.17 -11.08
N VAL A 187 -12.81 5.19 -11.83
CA VAL A 187 -14.16 4.94 -11.31
C VAL A 187 -14.73 3.64 -11.84
N SER A 188 -15.78 3.14 -11.21
CA SER A 188 -16.53 1.99 -11.73
C SER A 188 -17.26 2.33 -13.03
N SER A 189 -17.58 1.29 -13.81
CA SER A 189 -18.37 1.43 -15.05
C SER A 189 -19.72 2.13 -14.81
N ALA A 190 -20.42 1.77 -13.73
CA ALA A 190 -21.67 2.42 -13.33
C ALA A 190 -21.47 3.91 -13.05
N ARG A 191 -20.40 4.28 -12.34
CA ARG A 191 -20.11 5.68 -12.05
C ARG A 191 -19.70 6.45 -13.31
N ALA A 192 -18.93 5.84 -14.20
CA ALA A 192 -18.60 6.43 -15.49
C ALA A 192 -19.84 6.70 -16.35
N GLN A 193 -20.80 5.76 -16.38
CA GLN A 193 -22.08 5.93 -17.08
C GLN A 193 -22.93 7.06 -16.49
N GLN A 194 -22.94 7.22 -15.15
CA GLN A 194 -23.59 8.37 -14.53
C GLN A 194 -22.92 9.69 -14.92
N LEU A 195 -21.58 9.73 -14.90
CA LEU A 195 -20.80 10.92 -15.26
C LEU A 195 -20.96 11.30 -16.74
N SER A 196 -21.11 10.33 -17.64
CA SER A 196 -21.29 10.63 -19.06
C SER A 196 -22.58 11.41 -19.34
N GLN A 197 -23.60 11.24 -18.49
CA GLN A 197 -24.88 11.96 -18.56
C GLN A 197 -24.80 13.40 -18.03
N TRP A 198 -23.72 13.79 -17.36
CA TRP A 198 -23.59 15.13 -16.80
C TRP A 198 -23.34 16.15 -17.90
N LEU A 199 -24.13 17.23 -17.83
CA LEU A 199 -23.96 18.40 -18.68
C LEU A 199 -23.01 19.39 -18.01
N VAL A 200 -22.18 20.04 -18.81
CA VAL A 200 -21.29 21.09 -18.33
C VAL A 200 -22.11 22.23 -17.72
N GLY A 201 -21.68 22.72 -16.57
CA GLY A 201 -22.30 23.82 -15.83
C GLY A 201 -23.55 23.42 -15.05
N ARG A 202 -24.14 22.23 -15.28
CA ARG A 202 -25.37 21.79 -14.60
C ARG A 202 -25.07 21.19 -13.23
N PRO A 203 -25.57 21.79 -12.13
CA PRO A 203 -25.37 21.24 -10.79
C PRO A 203 -26.12 19.91 -10.59
N VAL A 204 -25.49 18.99 -9.87
CA VAL A 204 -26.01 17.67 -9.49
C VAL A 204 -25.80 17.48 -8.00
N MET A 205 -26.88 17.25 -7.27
CA MET A 205 -26.85 16.94 -5.84
C MET A 205 -26.30 15.53 -5.62
N ILE A 206 -25.29 15.37 -4.76
CA ILE A 206 -24.65 14.07 -4.47
C ILE A 206 -24.27 14.04 -3.00
N GLY A 207 -24.95 13.18 -2.23
CA GLY A 207 -24.75 13.11 -0.79
C GLY A 207 -24.99 14.47 -0.12
N GLY A 208 -24.08 14.88 0.77
CA GLY A 208 -24.12 16.16 1.49
C GLY A 208 -23.62 17.38 0.74
N GLY A 209 -23.55 17.34 -0.59
CA GLY A 209 -23.05 18.47 -1.37
C GLY A 209 -23.60 18.50 -2.78
N VAL A 210 -23.12 19.46 -3.56
CA VAL A 210 -23.48 19.65 -4.96
C VAL A 210 -22.23 19.72 -5.81
N GLN A 211 -22.28 19.09 -6.98
CA GLN A 211 -21.17 19.05 -7.93
C GLN A 211 -21.62 19.59 -9.27
N THR A 212 -20.72 20.21 -10.02
CA THR A 212 -20.95 20.57 -11.42
C THR A 212 -19.77 20.14 -12.26
N LEU A 213 -20.04 19.69 -13.48
CA LEU A 213 -18.99 19.43 -14.46
C LEU A 213 -18.57 20.77 -15.07
N VAL A 214 -17.31 21.17 -14.90
CA VAL A 214 -16.77 22.40 -15.50
C VAL A 214 -16.26 22.12 -16.91
N ALA A 215 -15.54 21.02 -17.11
CA ALA A 215 -14.99 20.65 -18.41
C ALA A 215 -14.84 19.14 -18.55
N ARG A 216 -14.87 18.67 -19.79
CA ARG A 216 -14.50 17.29 -20.15
C ARG A 216 -13.42 17.31 -21.21
N ARG A 217 -12.39 16.50 -21.03
CA ARG A 217 -11.33 16.29 -22.00
C ARG A 217 -11.20 14.81 -22.31
N ILE A 218 -11.33 14.44 -23.58
CA ILE A 218 -11.12 13.07 -24.03
C ILE A 218 -9.62 12.77 -24.03
N LEU A 219 -9.23 11.63 -23.50
CA LEU A 219 -7.84 11.18 -23.39
C LEU A 219 -7.71 9.74 -23.90
N PRO A 220 -7.85 9.53 -25.22
CA PRO A 220 -7.63 8.21 -25.78
C PRO A 220 -6.13 7.88 -25.66
N GLY A 221 -5.81 6.75 -25.03
CA GLY A 221 -4.44 6.20 -25.06
C GLY A 221 -4.15 5.57 -26.42
N ASN A 222 -2.88 5.40 -26.78
CA ASN A 222 -2.54 4.61 -27.97
C ASN A 222 -2.78 3.10 -27.71
N ALA A 223 -2.89 2.30 -28.77
CA ALA A 223 -3.21 0.87 -28.65
C ALA A 223 -2.22 0.10 -27.76
N GLY A 224 -0.92 0.41 -27.84
CA GLY A 224 0.10 -0.23 -27.00
C GLY A 224 -0.05 0.08 -25.52
N GLU A 225 -0.36 1.34 -25.17
CA GLU A 225 -0.65 1.77 -23.80
C GLU A 225 -1.93 1.13 -23.27
N GLN A 226 -2.98 1.06 -24.08
CA GLN A 226 -4.24 0.43 -23.69
C GLN A 226 -4.04 -1.05 -23.35
N ARG A 227 -3.31 -1.80 -24.18
CA ARG A 227 -3.01 -3.21 -23.91
C ARG A 227 -2.19 -3.42 -22.64
N ARG A 228 -1.16 -2.59 -22.41
CA ARG A 228 -0.36 -2.66 -21.17
C ARG A 228 -1.22 -2.37 -19.94
N ALA A 229 -2.01 -1.30 -19.98
CA ALA A 229 -2.89 -0.92 -18.88
C ALA A 229 -3.96 -1.99 -18.59
N ALA A 230 -4.54 -2.60 -19.62
CA ALA A 230 -5.50 -3.70 -19.50
C ALA A 230 -4.86 -4.96 -18.88
N ARG A 231 -3.69 -5.37 -19.37
CA ARG A 231 -2.92 -6.49 -18.78
C ARG A 231 -2.65 -6.23 -17.30
N ASP A 232 -2.12 -5.06 -16.96
CA ASP A 232 -1.78 -4.74 -15.57
C ASP A 232 -3.04 -4.69 -14.68
N ALA A 233 -4.18 -4.26 -15.22
CA ALA A 233 -5.45 -4.27 -14.50
C ALA A 233 -5.97 -5.70 -14.26
N LEU A 234 -5.91 -6.57 -15.28
CA LEU A 234 -6.28 -7.98 -15.15
C LEU A 234 -5.40 -8.71 -14.13
N LEU A 235 -4.08 -8.47 -14.15
CA LEU A 235 -3.17 -9.04 -13.16
C LEU A 235 -3.51 -8.57 -11.74
N ARG A 236 -3.76 -7.27 -11.54
CA ARG A 236 -4.20 -6.74 -10.22
C ARG A 236 -5.52 -7.35 -9.76
N GLN A 237 -6.49 -7.51 -10.67
CA GLN A 237 -7.78 -8.12 -10.36
C GLN A 237 -7.61 -9.59 -9.95
N ALA A 238 -6.86 -10.37 -10.73
CA ALA A 238 -6.57 -11.77 -10.41
C ALA A 238 -5.84 -11.91 -9.06
N GLN A 239 -4.92 -11.00 -8.74
CA GLN A 239 -4.23 -10.96 -7.44
C GLN A 239 -5.20 -10.72 -6.29
N ALA A 240 -6.05 -9.70 -6.42
CA ALA A 240 -7.06 -9.38 -5.40
C ALA A 240 -8.05 -10.53 -5.19
N GLU A 241 -8.52 -11.15 -6.28
CA GLU A 241 -9.44 -12.28 -6.22
C GLU A 241 -8.81 -13.51 -5.57
N ALA A 242 -7.57 -13.85 -5.93
CA ALA A 242 -6.84 -14.98 -5.36
C ALA A 242 -6.60 -14.79 -3.86
N LEU A 243 -6.20 -13.59 -3.43
CA LEU A 243 -6.05 -13.25 -2.01
C LEU A 243 -7.37 -13.35 -1.26
N ALA A 244 -8.45 -12.79 -1.82
CA ALA A 244 -9.77 -12.84 -1.20
C ALA A 244 -10.29 -14.28 -1.11
N ALA A 245 -10.06 -15.10 -2.13
CA ALA A 245 -10.42 -16.52 -2.13
C ALA A 245 -9.63 -17.31 -1.06
N LEU A 246 -8.33 -17.06 -0.96
CA LEU A 246 -7.49 -17.65 0.08
C LEU A 246 -7.97 -17.27 1.48
N ALA A 247 -8.23 -15.98 1.72
CA ALA A 247 -8.73 -15.48 2.99
C ALA A 247 -10.09 -16.13 3.35
N ARG A 248 -11.03 -16.18 2.40
CA ARG A 248 -12.32 -16.86 2.60
C ARG A 248 -12.14 -18.34 2.96
N ARG A 249 -11.23 -19.04 2.28
CA ARG A 249 -10.92 -20.45 2.57
C ARG A 249 -10.35 -20.63 3.98
N LEU A 250 -9.37 -19.82 4.36
CA LEU A 250 -8.76 -19.88 5.69
C LEU A 250 -9.77 -19.60 6.80
N ARG A 251 -10.67 -18.62 6.60
CA ARG A 251 -11.73 -18.30 7.57
C ARG A 251 -12.71 -19.45 7.78
N ARG A 252 -13.08 -20.20 6.73
CA ARG A 252 -13.97 -21.37 6.86
C ARG A 252 -13.36 -22.52 7.67
N GLY A 253 -12.03 -22.65 7.68
CA GLY A 253 -11.32 -23.67 8.44
C GLY A 253 -10.87 -23.22 9.83
N ALA A 254 -11.10 -21.96 10.20
CA ALA A 254 -10.65 -21.40 11.47
C ALA A 254 -11.80 -21.34 12.49
N MET A 255 -11.49 -21.65 13.76
CA MET A 255 -12.38 -21.32 14.86
C MET A 255 -12.26 -19.83 15.17
N ILE A 256 -13.30 -19.05 14.84
CA ILE A 256 -13.32 -17.60 15.04
C ILE A 256 -14.40 -17.27 16.07
N SER A 257 -13.99 -16.77 17.23
CA SER A 257 -14.88 -16.28 18.29
C SER A 257 -14.80 -14.77 18.41
N TYR A 258 -15.95 -14.12 18.56
CA TYR A 258 -16.06 -12.68 18.78
C TYR A 258 -16.48 -12.40 20.22
N GLN A 259 -15.83 -11.44 20.87
CA GLN A 259 -16.34 -10.88 22.11
C GLN A 259 -17.57 -9.98 21.84
N PRO A 260 -18.47 -9.80 22.82
CA PRO A 260 -19.63 -8.92 22.66
C PRO A 260 -19.24 -7.52 22.17
N GLY A 261 -19.97 -7.01 21.17
CA GLY A 261 -19.72 -5.69 20.56
C GLY A 261 -18.69 -5.68 19.42
N PHE A 262 -17.87 -6.72 19.26
CA PHE A 262 -16.81 -6.77 18.23
C PHE A 262 -17.18 -7.59 16.99
N MET A 263 -18.38 -8.17 16.95
CA MET A 263 -18.88 -8.89 15.78
C MET A 263 -19.29 -7.90 14.67
N PRO A 264 -18.83 -8.09 13.42
CA PRO A 264 -19.21 -7.26 12.28
C PRO A 264 -20.73 -7.19 12.13
N ALA A 265 -21.27 -6.01 11.82
CA ALA A 265 -22.72 -5.80 11.69
C ALA A 265 -23.36 -6.70 10.63
N GLU A 266 -22.63 -6.99 9.55
CA GLU A 266 -23.08 -7.87 8.45
C GLU A 266 -23.20 -9.35 8.85
N MET A 267 -22.65 -9.75 9.99
CA MET A 267 -22.67 -11.12 10.50
C MET A 267 -23.58 -11.30 11.72
N ARG A 268 -24.20 -10.21 12.21
CA ARG A 268 -25.13 -10.26 13.35
C ARG A 268 -26.49 -10.84 12.96
#